data_AF-A0A431FV47-F1
#
_entry.id   AF-A0A431FV47-F1
#
_cell.length_a   1.000
_cell.length_b   1.000
_cell.length_c   1.000
_cell.angle_alpha   90.00
_cell.angle_beta   90.00
_cell.angle_gamma   90.00
#
_symmetry.space_group_name_H-M   'P 1'
#
loop_
_entity.id
_entity.type
_entity.pdbx_description
1 polymer ?
#
loop_
_entity_poly.entity_id
_entity_poly.type
_entity_poly.pdbx_seq_one_letter_code
_entity_poly.pdbx_strand_id
1 'polypeptide(L)'
;NLQEAFAATPGNTFLFDGENKIFAAANKELLNPSIDHSPVLNAYKANGDYNFFTYGLEGQERLGTCAKIFTYTACITESADIINGPIHKVAFIQAIVVIIMVIISVILLYFIVSKYLSPLAAIQTGLTSFFDFINHKTKNVSTIEVKSNDEFGQISSAINENILATKKGLEQDNQAVKESVQTVSVVEGGNLTARITANPR
;
A
#
# COMPACT_ATOMS: atom_id res chain seq x y z
N ASN A 1 -15.08 -6.49 -59.81
CA ASN A 1 -16.41 -5.90 -59.50
C ASN A 1 -16.31 -5.02 -58.24
N LEU A 2 -17.11 -3.97 -58.06
CA LEU A 2 -17.07 -3.09 -56.87
C LEU A 2 -17.27 -3.89 -55.56
N GLN A 3 -18.14 -4.90 -55.59
CA GLN A 3 -18.35 -5.81 -54.46
C GLN A 3 -17.09 -6.59 -54.06
N GLU A 4 -16.30 -7.06 -55.04
CA GLU A 4 -15.06 -7.80 -54.78
C GLU A 4 -13.97 -6.90 -54.24
N ALA A 5 -13.85 -5.67 -54.76
CA ALA A 5 -12.91 -4.68 -54.25
C ALA A 5 -13.24 -4.29 -52.80
N PHE A 6 -14.54 -4.18 -52.47
CA PHE A 6 -14.97 -3.87 -51.11
C PHE A 6 -14.79 -5.05 -50.16
N ALA A 7 -15.02 -6.28 -50.61
CA ALA A 7 -14.83 -7.48 -49.79
C ALA A 7 -13.37 -7.69 -49.35
N ALA A 8 -12.40 -7.09 -50.06
CA ALA A 8 -10.98 -7.12 -49.70
C ALA A 8 -10.56 -6.02 -48.69
N THR A 9 -11.49 -5.15 -48.26
CA THR A 9 -11.17 -4.10 -47.28
C THR A 9 -10.96 -4.69 -45.89
N PRO A 10 -10.01 -4.14 -45.10
CA PRO A 10 -9.76 -4.63 -43.74
C PRO A 10 -10.91 -4.24 -42.79
N GLY A 11 -11.09 -5.08 -41.76
CA GLY A 11 -12.16 -4.92 -40.77
C GLY A 11 -13.51 -5.45 -41.27
N ASN A 12 -14.48 -5.53 -40.37
CA ASN A 12 -15.82 -6.01 -40.70
C ASN A 12 -16.69 -4.87 -41.25
N THR A 13 -16.34 -4.45 -42.47
CA THR A 13 -16.96 -3.37 -43.23
C THR A 13 -18.09 -3.88 -44.12
N PHE A 14 -19.10 -3.04 -44.34
CA PHE A 14 -20.20 -3.31 -45.28
C PHE A 14 -20.83 -2.03 -45.82
N LEU A 15 -21.53 -2.16 -46.95
CA LEU A 15 -22.19 -1.08 -47.67
C LEU A 15 -23.67 -1.37 -47.81
N PHE A 16 -24.49 -0.37 -47.54
CA PHE A 16 -25.87 -0.31 -47.98
C PHE A 16 -26.02 0.55 -49.23
N ASP A 17 -26.93 0.19 -50.12
CA ASP A 17 -27.34 1.02 -51.26
C ASP A 17 -28.27 2.17 -50.84
N GLY A 18 -28.74 2.95 -51.83
CA GLY A 18 -29.64 4.08 -51.60
C GLY A 18 -31.02 3.73 -51.04
N GLU A 19 -31.41 2.45 -51.09
CA GLU A 19 -32.63 1.91 -50.48
C GLU A 19 -32.38 1.33 -49.09
N ASN A 20 -31.16 1.48 -48.55
CA ASN A 20 -30.67 0.85 -47.32
C ASN A 20 -30.65 -0.69 -47.36
N LYS A 21 -30.53 -1.30 -48.54
CA LYS A 21 -30.33 -2.75 -48.68
C LYS A 21 -28.85 -3.07 -48.69
N ILE A 22 -28.46 -4.18 -48.08
CA ILE A 22 -27.07 -4.63 -48.03
C ILE A 22 -26.56 -4.90 -49.46
N PHE A 23 -25.47 -4.25 -49.85
CA PHE A 23 -24.94 -4.26 -51.22
C PHE A 23 -23.59 -4.99 -51.32
N ALA A 24 -22.70 -4.78 -50.35
CA ALA A 24 -21.38 -5.41 -50.28
C ALA A 24 -20.94 -5.55 -48.83
N ALA A 25 -20.17 -6.57 -48.50
CA ALA A 25 -19.63 -6.79 -47.16
C ALA A 25 -18.30 -7.54 -47.22
N ALA A 26 -17.36 -7.20 -46.32
CA ALA A 26 -16.14 -7.96 -46.11
C ALA A 26 -16.45 -9.35 -45.53
N ASN A 27 -17.33 -9.42 -44.52
CA ASN A 27 -17.93 -10.68 -44.10
C ASN A 27 -19.14 -11.02 -44.98
N LYS A 28 -19.00 -12.05 -45.83
CA LYS A 28 -20.05 -12.51 -46.75
C LYS A 28 -21.31 -13.01 -46.04
N GLU A 29 -21.22 -13.42 -44.78
CA GLU A 29 -22.40 -13.84 -44.00
C GLU A 29 -23.42 -12.70 -43.87
N LEU A 30 -22.96 -11.45 -43.78
CA LEU A 30 -23.83 -10.26 -43.69
C LEU A 30 -24.73 -10.05 -44.92
N LEU A 31 -24.39 -10.68 -46.05
CA LEU A 31 -25.21 -10.65 -47.27
C LEU A 31 -26.40 -11.61 -47.21
N ASN A 32 -26.51 -12.44 -46.17
CA ASN A 32 -27.64 -13.34 -45.97
C ASN A 32 -28.93 -12.52 -45.75
N PRO A 33 -29.99 -12.71 -46.57
CA PRO A 33 -31.25 -11.98 -46.44
C PRO A 33 -31.96 -12.16 -45.10
N SER A 34 -31.64 -13.21 -44.34
CA SER A 34 -32.21 -13.46 -43.01
C SER A 34 -31.67 -12.54 -41.92
N ILE A 35 -30.57 -11.84 -42.17
CA ILE A 35 -29.95 -10.93 -41.19
C ILE A 35 -30.70 -9.61 -41.18
N ASP A 36 -31.21 -9.23 -40.00
CA ASP A 36 -31.86 -7.93 -39.79
C ASP A 36 -30.81 -6.83 -39.57
N HIS A 37 -30.65 -5.97 -40.58
CA HIS A 37 -29.78 -4.80 -40.54
C HIS A 37 -30.46 -3.54 -39.97
N SER A 38 -31.74 -3.62 -39.59
CA SER A 38 -32.47 -2.47 -39.02
C SER A 38 -31.82 -1.91 -37.75
N PRO A 39 -31.26 -2.73 -36.82
CA PRO A 39 -30.60 -2.21 -35.62
C PRO A 39 -29.42 -1.28 -35.92
N VAL A 40 -28.52 -1.65 -36.85
CA VAL A 40 -27.36 -0.82 -37.21
C VAL A 40 -27.79 0.45 -37.94
N LEU A 41 -28.80 0.37 -38.82
CA LEU A 41 -29.31 1.53 -39.53
C LEU A 41 -30.04 2.52 -38.60
N ASN A 42 -30.78 2.02 -37.61
CA ASN A 42 -31.45 2.85 -36.61
C ASN A 42 -30.45 3.53 -35.68
N ALA A 43 -29.42 2.80 -35.23
CA ALA A 43 -28.34 3.36 -34.43
C ALA A 43 -27.56 4.42 -35.21
N TYR A 44 -27.26 4.18 -36.50
CA TYR A 44 -26.66 5.19 -37.37
C TYR A 44 -27.53 6.45 -37.51
N LYS A 45 -28.83 6.31 -37.78
CA LYS A 45 -29.75 7.47 -37.89
C LYS A 45 -29.77 8.33 -36.63
N ALA A 46 -29.63 7.72 -35.45
CA ALA A 46 -29.61 8.42 -34.18
C ALA A 46 -28.28 9.15 -33.90
N ASN A 47 -27.17 8.66 -34.44
CA ASN A 47 -25.82 9.16 -34.11
C ASN A 47 -25.17 9.99 -35.23
N GLY A 48 -25.52 9.77 -36.49
CA GLY A 48 -24.95 10.50 -37.63
C GLY A 48 -23.59 9.98 -38.09
N ASP A 49 -23.05 10.63 -39.12
CA ASP A 49 -21.82 10.22 -39.80
C ASP A 49 -20.60 10.25 -38.88
N TYR A 50 -19.78 9.18 -38.94
CA TYR A 50 -18.51 9.01 -38.21
C TYR A 50 -18.61 8.96 -36.68
N ASN A 51 -19.81 9.00 -36.13
CA ASN A 51 -20.02 8.81 -34.70
C ASN A 51 -20.09 7.32 -34.37
N PHE A 52 -19.45 6.93 -33.28
CA PHE A 52 -19.54 5.57 -32.76
C PHE A 52 -20.87 5.36 -32.04
N PHE A 53 -21.45 4.18 -32.20
CA PHE A 53 -22.68 3.80 -31.55
C PHE A 53 -22.67 2.30 -31.20
N THR A 54 -23.41 1.93 -30.17
CA THR A 54 -23.66 0.53 -29.83
C THR A 54 -25.01 0.08 -30.37
N TYR A 55 -25.10 -1.19 -30.75
CA TYR A 55 -26.34 -1.81 -31.18
C TYR A 55 -26.33 -3.32 -30.90
N GLY A 56 -27.50 -3.92 -30.82
CA GLY A 56 -27.65 -5.37 -30.67
C GLY A 56 -27.87 -6.07 -32.01
N LEU A 57 -27.23 -7.21 -32.22
CA LEU A 57 -27.50 -8.13 -33.33
C LEU A 57 -27.41 -9.57 -32.82
N GLU A 58 -28.46 -10.35 -33.04
CA GLU A 58 -28.54 -11.76 -32.59
C GLU A 58 -28.22 -11.96 -31.08
N GLY A 59 -28.61 -10.98 -30.25
CA GLY A 59 -28.37 -11.01 -28.80
C GLY A 59 -26.95 -10.61 -28.37
N GLN A 60 -26.07 -10.26 -29.30
CA GLN A 60 -24.73 -9.74 -29.01
C GLN A 60 -24.69 -8.23 -29.15
N GLU A 61 -24.03 -7.56 -28.19
CA GLU A 61 -23.73 -6.12 -28.30
C GLU A 61 -22.56 -5.92 -29.27
N ARG A 62 -22.70 -4.90 -30.13
CA ARG A 62 -21.73 -4.56 -31.16
C ARG A 62 -21.45 -3.06 -31.12
N LEU A 63 -20.23 -2.69 -31.43
CA LEU A 63 -19.82 -1.30 -31.66
C LEU A 63 -19.74 -1.05 -33.16
N GLY A 64 -20.36 0.02 -33.63
CA GLY A 64 -20.36 0.39 -35.03
C GLY A 64 -20.10 1.87 -35.26
N THR A 65 -19.70 2.19 -36.47
CA THR A 65 -19.80 3.54 -37.02
C THR A 65 -20.16 3.45 -38.49
N CYS A 66 -20.92 4.42 -38.98
CA CYS A 66 -21.31 4.50 -40.37
C CYS A 66 -21.13 5.92 -40.90
N ALA A 67 -21.02 6.05 -42.21
CA ALA A 67 -21.02 7.31 -42.90
C ALA A 67 -21.70 7.19 -44.26
N LYS A 68 -22.41 8.23 -44.68
CA LYS A 68 -22.96 8.31 -46.04
C LYS A 68 -21.90 8.76 -47.04
N ILE A 69 -21.71 7.99 -48.10
CA ILE A 69 -20.78 8.25 -49.20
C ILE A 69 -21.58 8.25 -50.50
N PHE A 70 -21.89 9.45 -51.00
CA PHE A 70 -22.84 9.66 -52.10
C PHE A 70 -24.21 9.03 -51.80
N THR A 71 -24.59 8.00 -52.56
CA THR A 71 -25.85 7.26 -52.40
C THR A 71 -25.71 6.04 -51.50
N TYR A 72 -24.51 5.68 -51.07
CA TYR A 72 -24.24 4.51 -50.25
C TYR A 72 -24.07 4.88 -48.77
N THR A 73 -24.35 3.95 -47.88
CA THR A 73 -24.01 4.05 -46.46
C THR A 73 -22.94 3.01 -46.17
N ALA A 74 -21.73 3.46 -45.84
CA ALA A 74 -20.63 2.59 -45.44
C ALA A 74 -20.64 2.43 -43.91
N CYS A 75 -20.50 1.21 -43.44
CA CYS A 75 -20.47 0.87 -42.02
C CYS A 75 -19.28 -0.03 -41.72
N ILE A 76 -18.76 0.08 -40.51
CA ILE A 76 -17.84 -0.88 -39.91
C ILE A 76 -18.35 -1.23 -38.52
N THR A 77 -18.41 -2.52 -38.20
CA THR A 77 -18.92 -2.97 -36.90
C THR A 77 -18.11 -4.11 -36.33
N GLU A 78 -17.92 -4.15 -35.03
CA GLU A 78 -17.23 -5.23 -34.33
C GLU A 78 -18.04 -5.70 -33.13
N SER A 79 -17.89 -6.97 -32.73
CA SER A 79 -18.52 -7.45 -31.50
C SER A 79 -17.87 -6.79 -30.28
N ALA A 80 -18.69 -6.39 -29.30
CA ALA A 80 -18.19 -5.86 -28.04
C ALA A 80 -17.26 -6.86 -27.33
N ASP A 81 -17.45 -8.16 -27.51
CA ASP A 81 -16.60 -9.20 -26.91
C ASP A 81 -15.17 -9.22 -27.48
N ILE A 82 -15.00 -8.87 -28.76
CA ILE A 82 -13.67 -8.78 -29.38
C ILE A 82 -12.89 -7.59 -28.82
N ILE A 83 -13.60 -6.51 -28.45
CA ILE A 83 -13.03 -5.32 -27.83
C ILE A 83 -12.78 -5.56 -26.34
N ASN A 84 -13.78 -6.06 -25.62
CA ASN A 84 -13.79 -6.20 -24.16
C ASN A 84 -13.00 -7.42 -23.68
N GLY A 85 -12.88 -8.48 -24.48
CA GLY A 85 -12.14 -9.69 -24.11
C GLY A 85 -10.69 -9.42 -23.70
N PRO A 86 -9.87 -8.75 -24.55
CA PRO A 86 -8.52 -8.32 -24.18
C PRO A 86 -8.49 -7.38 -22.98
N ILE A 87 -9.44 -6.45 -22.90
CA ILE A 87 -9.53 -5.46 -21.81
C ILE A 87 -9.74 -6.17 -20.47
N HIS A 88 -10.69 -7.11 -20.39
CA HIS A 88 -10.96 -7.86 -19.17
C HIS A 88 -9.77 -8.74 -18.75
N LYS A 89 -9.06 -9.36 -19.71
CA LYS A 89 -7.85 -10.14 -19.41
C LYS A 89 -6.76 -9.27 -18.79
N VAL A 90 -6.52 -8.09 -19.37
CA VAL A 90 -5.52 -7.14 -18.83
C VAL A 90 -5.96 -6.62 -17.47
N ALA A 91 -7.23 -6.22 -17.31
CA ALA A 91 -7.78 -5.74 -16.05
C ALA A 91 -7.67 -6.79 -14.94
N PHE A 92 -7.94 -8.06 -15.24
CA PHE A 92 -7.80 -9.16 -14.29
C PHE A 92 -6.34 -9.38 -13.84
N ILE A 93 -5.41 -9.41 -14.80
CA ILE A 93 -3.97 -9.52 -14.49
C ILE A 93 -3.51 -8.33 -13.64
N GLN A 94 -3.93 -7.11 -14.02
CA GLN A 94 -3.60 -5.89 -13.29
C GLN A 94 -4.14 -5.93 -11.85
N ALA A 95 -5.38 -6.40 -11.65
CA ALA A 95 -5.97 -6.53 -10.32
C ALA A 95 -5.13 -7.46 -9.42
N ILE A 96 -4.67 -8.60 -9.95
CA ILE A 96 -3.80 -9.54 -9.22
C ILE A 96 -2.47 -8.87 -8.85
N VAL A 97 -1.84 -8.19 -9.81
CA VAL A 97 -0.56 -7.49 -9.58
C VAL A 97 -0.69 -6.42 -8.48
N VAL A 98 -1.78 -5.65 -8.49
CA VAL A 98 -2.05 -4.63 -7.46
C VAL A 98 -2.21 -5.28 -6.09
N ILE A 99 -2.97 -6.36 -5.98
CA ILE A 99 -3.16 -7.08 -4.71
C ILE A 99 -1.81 -7.57 -4.16
N ILE A 100 -0.97 -8.17 -5.01
CA ILE A 100 0.35 -8.65 -4.60
C ILE A 100 1.24 -7.48 -4.13
N MET A 101 1.26 -6.37 -4.86
CA MET A 101 2.03 -5.17 -4.48
C MET A 101 1.58 -4.60 -3.14
N VAL A 102 0.26 -4.56 -2.88
CA VAL A 102 -0.28 -4.10 -1.59
C VAL A 102 0.19 -5.02 -0.46
N ILE A 103 0.08 -6.34 -0.63
CA ILE A 103 0.52 -7.31 0.39
C ILE A 103 2.02 -7.14 0.69
N ILE A 104 2.86 -7.05 -0.35
CA ILE A 104 4.30 -6.84 -0.20
C ILE A 104 4.58 -5.51 0.53
N SER A 105 3.87 -4.44 0.18
CA SER A 105 4.02 -3.13 0.80
C SER A 105 3.67 -3.15 2.29
N VAL A 106 2.58 -3.83 2.66
CA VAL A 106 2.17 -3.99 4.07
C VAL A 106 3.21 -4.79 4.85
N ILE A 107 3.70 -5.89 4.29
CA ILE A 107 4.76 -6.71 4.92
C ILE A 107 6.03 -5.88 5.12
N LEU A 108 6.46 -5.15 4.10
CA LEU A 108 7.65 -4.30 4.17
C LEU A 108 7.49 -3.20 5.23
N LEU A 109 6.34 -2.51 5.25
CA LEU A 109 6.04 -1.50 6.25
C LEU A 109 6.05 -2.08 7.67
N TYR A 110 5.48 -3.26 7.87
CA TYR A 110 5.53 -3.95 9.17
C TYR A 110 6.98 -4.18 9.63
N PHE A 111 7.85 -4.68 8.75
CA PHE A 111 9.27 -4.89 9.08
C PHE A 111 9.99 -3.58 9.39
N ILE A 112 9.76 -2.53 8.60
CA ILE A 112 10.35 -1.20 8.84
C ILE A 112 9.91 -0.68 10.21
N VAL A 113 8.61 -0.59 10.47
CA VAL A 113 8.09 -0.05 11.73
C VAL A 113 8.59 -0.87 12.92
N SER A 114 8.54 -2.21 12.83
CA SER A 114 9.03 -3.09 13.89
C SER A 114 10.52 -2.86 14.18
N LYS A 115 11.35 -2.67 13.15
CA LYS A 115 12.79 -2.43 13.33
C LYS A 115 13.08 -1.07 13.95
N TYR A 116 12.45 -0.02 13.43
CA TYR A 116 12.67 1.37 13.89
C TYR A 116 12.13 1.62 15.29
N LEU A 117 11.03 0.96 15.69
CA LEU A 117 10.46 1.11 17.03
C LEU A 117 11.03 0.12 18.06
N SER A 118 11.87 -0.84 17.63
CA SER A 118 12.51 -1.80 18.54
C SER A 118 13.27 -1.18 19.73
N PRO A 119 13.94 -0.01 19.62
CA PRO A 119 14.60 0.64 20.77
C PRO A 119 13.63 1.04 21.89
N LEU A 120 12.36 1.28 21.58
CA LEU A 120 11.36 1.69 22.55
C LEU A 120 11.15 0.61 23.63
N ALA A 121 11.14 -0.66 23.22
CA ALA A 121 11.02 -1.78 24.16
C ALA A 121 12.21 -1.85 25.12
N ALA A 122 13.44 -1.66 24.60
CA ALA A 122 14.64 -1.62 25.42
C ALA A 122 14.61 -0.45 26.42
N ILE A 123 14.21 0.74 25.97
CA ILE A 123 14.08 1.93 26.82
C ILE A 123 13.01 1.71 27.91
N GLN A 124 11.85 1.16 27.55
CA GLN A 124 10.77 0.85 28.51
C GLN A 124 11.25 -0.14 29.59
N THR A 125 11.88 -1.25 29.20
CA THR A 125 12.41 -2.24 30.13
C THR A 125 13.51 -1.64 31.01
N GLY A 126 14.41 -0.84 30.43
CA GLY A 126 15.49 -0.18 31.14
C GLY A 126 14.99 0.82 32.20
N LEU A 127 14.03 1.67 31.85
CA LEU A 127 13.41 2.60 32.80
C LEU A 127 12.65 1.88 33.93
N THR A 128 11.93 0.79 33.60
CA THR A 128 11.25 -0.02 34.61
C THR A 128 12.26 -0.60 35.60
N SER A 129 13.36 -1.16 35.11
CA SER A 129 14.45 -1.67 35.95
C SER A 129 15.09 -0.59 36.81
N PHE A 130 15.27 0.61 36.26
CA PHE A 130 15.79 1.76 37.01
C PHE A 130 14.85 2.20 38.14
N PHE A 131 13.55 2.25 37.89
CA PHE A 131 12.58 2.56 38.94
C PHE A 131 12.50 1.46 40.00
N ASP A 132 12.61 0.19 39.63
CA ASP A 132 12.67 -0.90 40.62
C ASP A 132 13.92 -0.79 41.50
N PHE A 133 15.05 -0.33 40.95
CA PHE A 133 16.25 -0.05 41.72
C PHE A 133 16.06 1.14 42.69
N ILE A 134 15.53 2.29 42.21
CA ILE A 134 15.23 3.44 43.08
C ILE A 134 14.27 3.05 44.21
N ASN A 135 13.28 2.21 43.90
CA ASN A 135 12.29 1.75 44.86
C ASN A 135 12.79 0.58 45.73
N HIS A 136 14.10 0.30 45.74
CA HIS A 136 14.75 -0.73 46.55
C HIS A 136 14.21 -2.16 46.31
N LYS A 137 13.49 -2.40 45.20
CA LYS A 137 13.03 -3.74 44.81
C LYS A 137 14.18 -4.57 44.24
N THR A 138 15.14 -3.91 43.60
CA THR A 138 16.40 -4.53 43.14
C THR A 138 17.60 -3.81 43.78
N LYS A 139 18.69 -4.55 43.97
CA LYS A 139 19.95 -4.00 44.53
C LYS A 139 20.85 -3.36 43.48
N ASN A 140 20.54 -3.55 42.20
CA ASN A 140 21.34 -3.09 41.09
C ASN A 140 20.45 -2.67 39.92
N VAL A 141 21.00 -1.78 39.10
CA VAL A 141 20.47 -1.37 37.80
C VAL A 141 21.60 -1.43 36.77
N SER A 142 21.23 -1.79 35.55
CA SER A 142 22.10 -1.78 34.37
C SER A 142 21.72 -0.63 33.43
N THR A 143 22.65 -0.21 32.58
CA THR A 143 22.39 0.76 31.53
C THR A 143 21.56 0.15 30.40
N ILE A 144 20.80 1.00 29.72
CA ILE A 144 20.01 0.69 28.54
C ILE A 144 20.94 0.64 27.32
N GLU A 145 20.99 -0.49 26.62
CA GLU A 145 21.83 -0.64 25.42
C GLU A 145 21.04 -0.39 24.14
N VAL A 146 20.95 0.87 23.72
CA VAL A 146 20.49 1.26 22.36
C VAL A 146 21.70 1.62 21.51
N LYS A 147 22.08 0.72 20.60
CA LYS A 147 23.20 0.93 19.65
C LYS A 147 22.69 1.62 18.39
N SER A 148 22.33 2.89 18.52
CA SER A 148 21.95 3.74 17.39
C SER A 148 22.56 5.14 17.54
N ASN A 149 22.76 5.82 16.41
CA ASN A 149 23.20 7.22 16.35
C ASN A 149 22.02 8.18 16.09
N ASP A 150 20.79 7.67 16.15
CA ASP A 150 19.55 8.42 16.00
C ASP A 150 19.08 9.04 17.33
N GLU A 151 17.87 9.58 17.34
CA GLU A 151 17.23 10.20 18.50
C GLU A 151 17.08 9.20 19.66
N PHE A 152 16.82 7.90 19.39
CA PHE A 152 16.71 6.90 20.44
C PHE A 152 18.07 6.59 21.08
N GLY A 153 19.15 6.61 20.30
CA GLY A 153 20.51 6.51 20.83
C GLY A 153 20.87 7.66 21.77
N GLN A 154 20.52 8.89 21.37
CA GLN A 154 20.73 10.08 22.19
C GLN A 154 19.90 10.04 23.47
N ILE A 155 18.61 9.68 23.38
CA ILE A 155 17.72 9.52 24.54
C ILE A 155 18.26 8.45 25.50
N SER A 156 18.66 7.29 24.98
CA SER A 156 19.20 6.20 25.80
C SER A 156 20.49 6.62 26.51
N SER A 157 21.36 7.39 25.85
CA SER A 157 22.61 7.88 26.43
C SER A 157 22.34 8.85 27.58
N ALA A 158 21.44 9.82 27.37
CA ALA A 158 21.05 10.77 28.40
C ALA A 158 20.40 10.08 29.62
N ILE A 159 19.56 9.05 29.38
CA ILE A 159 18.99 8.25 30.48
C ILE A 159 20.10 7.51 31.23
N ASN A 160 21.04 6.88 30.53
CA ASN A 160 22.14 6.13 31.15
C ASN A 160 23.02 6.99 32.05
N GLU A 161 23.33 8.22 31.63
CA GLU A 161 24.08 9.17 32.47
C GLU A 161 23.36 9.43 33.80
N ASN A 162 22.03 9.64 33.75
CA ASN A 162 21.22 9.85 34.94
C ASN A 162 21.08 8.59 35.81
N ILE A 163 20.98 7.41 35.20
CA ILE A 163 20.99 6.13 35.92
C ILE A 163 22.28 5.99 36.73
N LEU A 164 23.44 6.21 36.09
CA LEU A 164 24.75 6.08 36.74
C LEU A 164 24.94 7.11 37.86
N ALA A 165 24.56 8.37 37.61
CA ALA A 165 24.65 9.43 38.61
C ALA A 165 23.78 9.12 39.84
N THR A 166 22.57 8.61 39.63
CA THR A 166 21.63 8.26 40.70
C THR A 166 22.10 7.03 41.47
N LYS A 167 22.56 5.99 40.77
CA LYS A 167 23.14 4.78 41.40
C LYS A 167 24.29 5.13 42.32
N LYS A 168 25.26 5.92 41.82
CA LYS A 168 26.40 6.37 42.62
C LYS A 168 25.97 7.17 43.85
N GLY A 169 25.00 8.06 43.69
CA GLY A 169 24.43 8.83 44.80
C GLY A 169 23.84 7.95 45.89
N LEU A 170 22.99 7.00 45.51
CA LEU A 170 22.33 6.11 46.45
C LEU A 170 23.32 5.15 47.14
N GLU A 171 24.41 4.78 46.46
CA GLU A 171 25.52 4.02 47.07
C GLU A 171 26.27 4.86 48.12
N GLN A 172 26.51 6.14 47.86
CA GLN A 172 27.11 7.08 48.82
C GLN A 172 26.21 7.26 50.05
N ASP A 173 24.91 7.45 49.85
CA ASP A 173 23.93 7.58 50.94
C ASP A 173 23.90 6.31 51.80
N ASN A 174 23.85 5.14 51.17
CA ASN A 174 23.89 3.87 51.89
C ASN A 174 25.18 3.68 52.69
N GLN A 175 26.32 4.16 52.18
CA GLN A 175 27.59 4.13 52.90
C GLN A 175 27.56 5.08 54.11
N ALA A 176 27.05 6.29 53.95
CA ALA A 176 26.91 7.26 55.04
C ALA A 176 25.98 6.75 56.15
N VAL A 177 24.87 6.10 55.79
CA VAL A 177 23.98 5.45 56.76
C VAL A 177 24.70 4.33 57.52
N LYS A 178 25.44 3.45 56.83
CA LYS A 178 26.22 2.38 57.47
C LYS A 178 27.26 2.92 58.44
N GLU A 179 28.01 3.95 58.04
CA GLU A 179 29.03 4.57 58.90
C GLU A 179 28.39 5.28 60.11
N SER A 180 27.21 5.89 59.92
CA SER A 180 26.45 6.49 61.02
C SER A 180 26.05 5.45 62.06
N VAL A 181 25.47 4.31 61.63
CA VAL A 181 25.11 3.20 62.52
C VAL A 181 26.34 2.63 63.23
N GLN A 182 27.44 2.44 62.52
CA GLN A 182 28.68 1.93 63.09
C GLN A 182 29.30 2.90 64.11
N THR A 183 29.30 4.20 63.80
CA THR A 183 29.82 5.24 64.70
C THR A 183 29.02 5.28 66.01
N VAL A 184 27.70 5.18 65.94
CA VAL A 184 26.84 5.08 67.13
C VAL A 184 27.26 3.89 67.99
N SER A 185 27.44 2.71 67.39
CA SER A 185 27.88 1.51 68.12
C SER A 185 29.26 1.67 68.78
N VAL A 186 30.21 2.34 68.13
CA VAL A 186 31.55 2.62 68.70
C VAL A 186 31.48 3.62 69.86
N VAL A 187 30.60 4.63 69.75
CA VAL A 187 30.35 5.61 70.80
C VAL A 187 29.70 4.95 72.02
N GLU A 188 28.73 4.05 71.82
CA GLU A 188 28.12 3.23 72.89
C GLU A 188 29.16 2.35 73.62
N GLY A 189 30.19 1.89 72.90
CA GLY A 189 31.34 1.17 73.47
C GLY A 189 32.33 2.04 74.25
N GLY A 190 32.04 3.33 74.43
CA GLY A 190 32.82 4.27 75.26
C GLY A 190 33.83 5.14 74.49
N ASN A 191 33.95 5.00 73.16
CA ASN A 191 34.83 5.84 72.37
C ASN A 191 34.10 7.06 71.76
N LEU A 192 34.07 8.16 72.50
CA LEU A 192 33.40 9.41 72.12
C LEU A 192 34.13 10.21 71.01
N THR A 193 35.30 9.76 70.57
CA THR A 193 36.10 10.43 69.53
C THR A 193 35.72 9.98 68.11
N ALA A 194 34.91 8.94 67.96
CA ALA A 194 34.47 8.45 66.66
C ALA A 194 33.66 9.53 65.90
N ARG A 195 33.87 9.61 64.59
CA ARG A 195 33.25 10.60 63.69
C ARG A 195 32.84 9.93 62.39
N ILE A 196 31.73 10.40 61.83
CA ILE A 196 31.27 10.03 60.49
C ILE A 196 32.09 10.84 59.47
N THR A 197 32.64 10.17 58.46
CA THR A 197 33.49 10.73 57.41
C THR A 197 32.89 10.61 56.02
N ALA A 198 31.97 9.66 55.79
CA ALA A 198 31.21 9.55 54.55
C ALA A 198 30.31 10.77 54.36
N ASN A 199 30.32 11.27 53.13
CA ASN A 199 29.47 12.37 52.71
C ASN A 199 28.26 11.82 51.94
N PRO A 200 27.03 11.95 52.46
CA PRO A 200 25.84 11.65 51.69
C PRO A 200 25.72 12.63 50.51
N ARG A 201 24.93 12.24 49.51
CA ARG A 201 24.68 13.03 48.32
C ARG A 201 23.74 14.21 48.58
#